data_AF-A0A7X6R587-F1
#
_entry.id   AF-A0A7X6R587-F1
#
_cell.length_a   1.000
_cell.length_b   1.000
_cell.length_c   1.000
_cell.angle_alpha   90.00
_cell.angle_beta   90.00
_cell.angle_gamma   90.00
#
_symmetry.space_group_name_H-M   'P 1'
#
loop_
_entity.id
_entity.type
_entity.pdbx_description
1 polymer ?
#
loop_
_entity_poly.entity_id
_entity_poly.type
_entity_poly.pdbx_seq_one_letter_code
_entity_poly.pdbx_strand_id
1 'polypeptide(L)'
;MPPIQVAVCGPRSAADADALNAREIGRLLAEAGVTVLCGGGSGVMAAVAEGVSSAGGLVIGVRPDTDPDRVCEGLSAVLYTNMGEARNAILVWSADAVIVVGGSWGTLSELALANRRGNVPVVSIGGWQILDSDGKPVESAVVTSTPQAAVEAALSAVQQRQQ
;
A
#
# COMPACT_ATOMS: atom_id res chain seq x y z
N MET A 1 13.25 -3.11 18.15
CA MET A 1 13.16 -2.64 16.75
C MET A 1 11.91 -1.79 16.62
N PRO A 2 11.87 -0.79 15.72
CA PRO A 2 10.62 -0.11 15.38
C PRO A 2 9.57 -1.12 14.88
N PRO A 3 8.27 -0.80 14.99
CA PRO A 3 7.21 -1.65 14.45
C PRO A 3 7.36 -1.80 12.93
N ILE A 4 6.96 -2.96 12.38
CA ILE A 4 6.93 -3.18 10.93
C ILE A 4 5.90 -2.24 10.31
N GLN A 5 6.28 -1.57 9.22
CA GLN A 5 5.44 -0.64 8.47
C GLN A 5 5.15 -1.18 7.07
N VAL A 6 3.88 -1.28 6.67
CA VAL A 6 3.50 -1.71 5.31
C VAL A 6 2.72 -0.60 4.62
N ALA A 7 3.20 -0.17 3.46
CA ALA A 7 2.46 0.76 2.60
C ALA A 7 1.46 0.00 1.75
N VAL A 8 0.19 0.40 1.78
CA VAL A 8 -0.86 -0.12 0.91
C VAL A 8 -1.29 0.97 -0.07
N CYS A 9 -1.06 0.69 -1.34
CA CYS A 9 -1.17 1.62 -2.46
C CYS A 9 -2.29 1.17 -3.41
N GLY A 10 -3.08 2.11 -3.94
CA GLY A 10 -4.14 1.75 -4.90
C GLY A 10 -4.98 2.95 -5.35
N PRO A 11 -5.92 2.74 -6.29
CA PRO A 11 -6.69 3.80 -6.92
C PRO A 11 -7.65 4.51 -5.97
N ARG A 12 -7.85 5.82 -6.21
CA ARG A 12 -8.91 6.64 -5.60
C ARG A 12 -10.32 6.16 -5.98
N SER A 13 -10.46 5.65 -7.21
CA SER A 13 -11.67 5.02 -7.73
C SER A 13 -11.40 3.53 -7.87
N ALA A 14 -11.77 2.75 -6.87
CA ALA A 14 -11.52 1.32 -6.82
C ALA A 14 -12.68 0.53 -7.44
N ALA A 15 -12.37 -0.57 -8.13
CA ALA A 15 -13.37 -1.58 -8.41
C ALA A 15 -13.81 -2.27 -7.10
N ASP A 16 -15.01 -2.83 -7.06
CA ASP A 16 -15.53 -3.50 -5.85
C ASP A 16 -14.58 -4.59 -5.35
N ALA A 17 -13.99 -5.36 -6.27
CA ALA A 17 -13.01 -6.38 -5.93
C ALA A 17 -11.74 -5.80 -5.28
N ASP A 18 -11.24 -4.66 -5.76
CA ASP A 18 -10.06 -3.99 -5.19
C ASP A 18 -10.36 -3.45 -3.79
N ALA A 19 -11.54 -2.88 -3.58
CA ALA A 19 -11.97 -2.41 -2.27
C ALA A 19 -12.12 -3.57 -1.27
N LEU A 20 -12.73 -4.69 -1.66
CA LEU A 20 -12.83 -5.88 -0.82
C LEU A 20 -11.46 -6.45 -0.46
N ASN A 21 -10.56 -6.56 -1.45
CA ASN A 21 -9.19 -7.01 -1.23
C ASN A 21 -8.44 -6.07 -0.28
N ALA A 22 -8.53 -4.76 -0.49
CA ALA A 22 -7.85 -3.77 0.34
C ALA A 22 -8.34 -3.80 1.79
N ARG A 23 -9.65 -3.96 2.02
CA ARG A 23 -10.23 -4.08 3.36
C ARG A 23 -9.71 -5.32 4.08
N GLU A 24 -9.71 -6.46 3.40
CA GLU A 24 -9.21 -7.71 3.99
C GLU A 24 -7.69 -7.66 4.26
N ILE A 25 -6.90 -7.08 3.34
CA ILE A 25 -5.48 -6.80 3.56
C ILE A 25 -5.27 -5.94 4.81
N GLY A 26 -6.06 -4.88 4.97
CA GLY A 26 -5.98 -4.00 6.15
C GLY A 26 -6.25 -4.75 7.46
N ARG A 27 -7.30 -5.58 7.49
CA ARG A 27 -7.65 -6.41 8.66
C ARG A 27 -6.51 -7.36 9.02
N LEU A 28 -5.98 -8.09 8.03
CA LEU A 28 -4.90 -9.07 8.22
C LEU A 28 -3.59 -8.42 8.70
N LEU A 29 -3.23 -7.25 8.15
CA LEU A 29 -2.05 -6.51 8.61
C LEU A 29 -2.20 -6.03 10.05
N ALA A 30 -3.37 -5.53 10.43
CA ALA A 30 -3.67 -5.12 11.80
C ALA A 30 -3.55 -6.28 12.78
N GLU A 31 -4.10 -7.45 12.44
CA GLU A 31 -4.00 -8.67 13.25
C GLU A 31 -2.55 -9.16 13.39
N ALA A 32 -1.70 -8.90 12.40
CA ALA A 32 -0.28 -9.16 12.45
C ALA A 32 0.53 -8.11 13.25
N GLY A 33 -0.11 -7.09 13.84
CA GLY A 33 0.53 -6.03 14.60
C GLY A 33 1.33 -5.03 13.76
N VAL A 34 1.02 -4.94 12.46
CA VAL A 34 1.71 -4.07 11.51
C VAL A 34 1.11 -2.66 11.52
N THR A 35 1.97 -1.64 11.43
CA THR A 35 1.52 -0.27 11.15
C THR A 35 1.29 -0.11 9.65
N VAL A 36 0.09 0.29 9.26
CA VAL A 36 -0.24 0.50 7.85
C VAL A 36 -0.06 1.97 7.47
N LEU A 37 0.56 2.19 6.31
CA LEU A 37 0.65 3.51 5.68
C LEU A 37 -0.20 3.50 4.39
N CYS A 38 -1.00 4.54 4.15
CA CYS A 38 -1.74 4.69 2.89
C CYS A 38 -1.84 6.16 2.50
N GLY A 39 -2.43 6.48 1.34
CA GLY A 39 -2.66 7.86 0.91
C GLY A 39 -3.86 8.57 1.57
N GLY A 40 -4.61 7.88 2.43
CA GLY A 40 -5.69 8.45 3.27
C GLY A 40 -6.86 9.11 2.53
N GLY A 41 -7.09 8.75 1.26
CA GLY A 41 -8.24 9.22 0.46
C GLY A 41 -9.32 8.15 0.28
N SER A 42 -10.16 8.30 -0.75
CA SER A 42 -11.20 7.31 -1.10
C SER A 42 -10.65 6.06 -1.82
N GLY A 43 -11.53 5.12 -2.15
CA GLY A 43 -11.19 3.91 -2.90
C GLY A 43 -10.40 2.92 -2.07
N VAL A 44 -9.30 2.39 -2.62
CA VAL A 44 -8.44 1.41 -1.92
C VAL A 44 -7.95 1.95 -0.58
N MET A 45 -7.60 3.24 -0.53
CA MET A 45 -7.06 3.87 0.69
C MET A 45 -8.10 3.94 1.82
N ALA A 46 -9.37 4.16 1.50
CA ALA A 46 -10.45 4.14 2.48
C ALA A 46 -10.74 2.70 2.94
N ALA A 47 -10.80 1.76 2.00
CA ALA A 47 -11.07 0.37 2.30
C ALA A 47 -10.00 -0.26 3.19
N VAL A 48 -8.71 0.01 2.94
CA VAL A 48 -7.64 -0.48 3.82
C VAL A 48 -7.70 0.18 5.20
N ALA A 49 -8.01 1.47 5.29
CA ALA A 49 -8.15 2.16 6.57
C ALA A 49 -9.31 1.59 7.41
N GLU A 50 -10.43 1.29 6.77
CA GLU A 50 -11.57 0.59 7.38
C GLU A 50 -11.14 -0.80 7.89
N GLY A 51 -10.45 -1.59 7.06
CA GLY A 51 -9.93 -2.90 7.42
C GLY A 51 -9.04 -2.86 8.67
N VAL A 52 -8.06 -1.96 8.67
CA VAL A 52 -7.12 -1.79 9.79
C VAL A 52 -7.82 -1.35 11.07
N SER A 53 -8.65 -0.30 10.98
CA SER A 53 -9.33 0.27 12.14
C SER A 53 -10.35 -0.69 12.74
N SER A 54 -11.06 -1.47 11.92
CA SER A 54 -12.01 -2.49 12.38
C SER A 54 -11.36 -3.61 13.21
N ALA A 55 -10.08 -3.87 12.97
CA ALA A 55 -9.26 -4.84 13.71
C ALA A 55 -8.43 -4.21 14.83
N GLY A 56 -8.62 -2.92 15.13
CA GLY A 56 -7.90 -2.20 16.19
C GLY A 56 -6.43 -1.90 15.88
N GLY A 57 -6.03 -1.95 14.60
CA GLY A 57 -4.67 -1.65 14.16
C GLY A 57 -4.39 -0.16 14.00
N LEU A 58 -3.14 0.17 13.67
CA LEU A 58 -2.67 1.54 13.43
C LEU A 58 -2.56 1.80 11.92
N VAL A 59 -3.25 2.82 11.42
CA VAL A 59 -3.16 3.26 10.01
C VAL A 59 -2.91 4.76 9.90
N ILE A 60 -1.91 5.15 9.10
CA ILE A 60 -1.49 6.54 8.89
C ILE A 60 -1.74 6.96 7.44
N GLY A 61 -2.48 8.04 7.26
CA GLY A 61 -2.73 8.64 5.94
C GLY A 61 -1.69 9.69 5.57
N VAL A 62 -0.89 9.44 4.53
CA VAL A 62 0.07 10.39 3.96
C VAL A 62 -0.60 11.18 2.83
N ARG A 63 -1.01 12.41 3.11
CA ARG A 63 -1.85 13.22 2.21
C ARG A 63 -1.02 14.08 1.26
N PRO A 64 -1.43 14.21 -0.02
CA PRO A 64 -0.78 15.09 -1.01
C PRO A 64 -1.13 16.57 -0.82
N ASP A 65 -2.25 16.86 -0.16
CA ASP A 65 -2.83 18.18 0.07
C ASP A 65 -2.99 18.43 1.59
N THR A 66 -3.67 19.52 1.93
CA THR A 66 -4.05 19.91 3.31
C THR A 66 -5.57 19.98 3.48
N ASP A 67 -6.32 19.40 2.55
CA ASP A 67 -7.79 19.42 2.52
C ASP A 67 -8.36 18.34 3.45
N PRO A 68 -8.96 18.70 4.60
CA PRO A 68 -9.48 17.73 5.57
C PRO A 68 -10.73 17.00 5.07
N ASP A 69 -11.50 17.59 4.15
CA ASP A 69 -12.77 17.03 3.68
C ASP A 69 -12.55 15.80 2.76
N ARG A 70 -11.31 15.59 2.32
CA ARG A 70 -10.91 14.47 1.46
C ARG A 70 -10.25 13.32 2.20
N VAL A 71 -10.21 13.40 3.53
CA VAL A 71 -9.62 12.39 4.41
C VAL A 71 -10.65 11.30 4.68
N CYS A 72 -10.28 10.04 4.47
CA CYS A 72 -11.15 8.93 4.82
C CYS A 72 -11.25 8.74 6.34
N GLU A 73 -12.38 8.18 6.79
CA GLU A 73 -12.55 7.75 8.18
C GLU A 73 -11.63 6.56 8.54
N GLY A 74 -11.44 6.33 9.84
CA GLY A 74 -10.66 5.20 10.35
C GLY A 74 -9.15 5.41 10.41
N LEU A 75 -8.62 6.53 9.92
CA LEU A 75 -7.20 6.86 10.07
C LEU A 75 -6.84 7.14 11.53
N SER A 76 -5.75 6.55 12.01
CA SER A 76 -5.21 6.81 13.36
C SER A 76 -4.42 8.12 13.42
N ALA A 77 -3.81 8.51 12.31
CA ALA A 77 -3.12 9.78 12.16
C ALA A 77 -3.10 10.22 10.69
N VAL A 78 -2.94 11.53 10.47
CA VAL A 78 -2.85 12.13 9.14
C VAL A 78 -1.57 12.96 9.05
N LEU A 79 -0.76 12.70 8.03
CA LEU A 79 0.40 13.49 7.67
C LEU A 79 0.06 14.32 6.43
N TYR A 80 -0.23 15.60 6.63
CA TYR A 80 -0.41 16.54 5.52
C TYR A 80 0.96 17.01 5.01
N THR A 81 1.29 16.66 3.77
CA THR A 81 2.59 17.02 3.18
C THR A 81 2.52 18.27 2.33
N ASN A 82 1.36 18.56 1.72
CA ASN A 82 1.22 19.59 0.68
C ASN A 82 2.22 19.45 -0.49
N MET A 83 2.67 18.22 -0.77
CA MET A 83 3.69 17.92 -1.79
C MET A 83 3.11 17.43 -3.12
N GLY A 84 1.77 17.37 -3.26
CA GLY A 84 1.15 16.68 -4.38
C GLY A 84 1.62 15.23 -4.45
N GLU A 85 1.89 14.72 -5.65
CA GLU A 85 2.35 13.34 -5.86
C GLU A 85 3.78 13.08 -5.38
N ALA A 86 4.58 14.12 -5.06
CA ALA A 86 5.92 13.91 -4.49
C ALA A 86 5.87 13.23 -3.11
N ARG A 87 4.72 13.28 -2.42
CA ARG A 87 4.47 12.52 -1.17
C ARG A 87 4.58 11.01 -1.34
N ASN A 88 4.46 10.49 -2.56
CA ASN A 88 4.54 9.05 -2.85
C ASN A 88 5.93 8.52 -2.43
N ALA A 89 6.97 9.35 -2.53
CA ALA A 89 8.30 9.00 -2.03
C ALA A 89 8.34 8.84 -0.50
N ILE A 90 7.66 9.72 0.25
CA ILE A 90 7.55 9.60 1.71
C ILE A 90 6.86 8.29 2.08
N LEU A 91 5.72 8.00 1.44
CA LEU A 91 4.96 6.77 1.69
C LEU A 91 5.84 5.53 1.47
N VAL A 92 6.46 5.42 0.30
CA VAL A 92 7.23 4.24 -0.08
C VAL A 92 8.53 4.11 0.72
N TRP A 93 9.20 5.22 1.07
CA TRP A 93 10.49 5.16 1.79
C TRP A 93 10.31 4.89 3.27
N SER A 94 9.11 5.16 3.80
CA SER A 94 8.74 4.87 5.19
C SER A 94 8.27 3.42 5.38
N ALA A 95 8.16 2.61 4.33
CA ALA A 95 7.63 1.25 4.42
C ALA A 95 8.75 0.18 4.52
N ASP A 96 8.50 -0.90 5.24
CA ASP A 96 9.29 -2.13 5.20
C ASP A 96 8.87 -3.04 4.05
N ALA A 97 7.62 -2.97 3.60
CA ALA A 97 7.10 -3.60 2.38
C ALA A 97 5.97 -2.77 1.75
N VAL A 98 5.74 -2.96 0.44
CA VAL A 98 4.69 -2.27 -0.31
C VAL A 98 3.72 -3.29 -0.91
N ILE A 99 2.43 -3.12 -0.66
CA ILE A 99 1.35 -3.88 -1.30
C ILE A 99 0.59 -2.95 -2.24
N VAL A 100 0.57 -3.31 -3.51
CA VAL A 100 -0.14 -2.61 -4.58
C VAL A 100 -1.45 -3.34 -4.88
N VAL A 101 -2.57 -2.64 -4.73
CA VAL A 101 -3.92 -3.14 -5.02
C VAL A 101 -4.50 -2.41 -6.21
N GLY A 102 -4.88 -3.15 -7.25
CA GLY A 102 -5.44 -2.57 -8.48
C GLY A 102 -4.44 -1.70 -9.26
N GLY A 103 -4.96 -0.92 -10.21
CA GLY A 103 -4.14 -0.11 -11.14
C GLY A 103 -4.63 1.31 -11.35
N SER A 104 -3.75 2.30 -11.09
CA SER A 104 -3.89 3.68 -11.55
C SER A 104 -2.52 4.31 -11.81
N TRP A 105 -2.47 5.52 -12.38
CA TRP A 105 -1.22 6.26 -12.58
C TRP A 105 -0.50 6.59 -11.27
N GLY A 106 -1.22 7.02 -10.23
CA GLY A 106 -0.63 7.26 -8.91
C GLY A 106 -0.04 5.97 -8.33
N THR A 107 -0.81 4.89 -8.40
CA THR A 107 -0.39 3.55 -7.95
C THR A 107 0.84 3.04 -8.74
N LEU A 108 0.89 3.28 -10.04
CA LEU A 108 2.05 2.94 -10.88
C LEU A 108 3.29 3.75 -10.46
N SER A 109 3.13 5.02 -10.08
CA SER A 109 4.24 5.83 -9.58
C SER A 109 4.79 5.30 -8.25
N GLU A 110 3.92 4.84 -7.34
CA GLU A 110 4.31 4.22 -6.07
C GLU A 110 5.02 2.88 -6.32
N LEU A 111 4.54 2.06 -7.25
CA LEU A 111 5.20 0.84 -7.71
C LEU A 111 6.60 1.11 -8.28
N ALA A 112 6.72 2.12 -9.15
CA ALA A 112 8.00 2.50 -9.77
C ALA A 112 8.99 3.03 -8.73
N LEU A 113 8.53 3.86 -7.79
CA LEU A 113 9.36 4.31 -6.66
C LEU A 113 9.82 3.12 -5.83
N ALA A 114 8.94 2.18 -5.48
CA ALA A 114 9.29 1.01 -4.68
C ALA A 114 10.40 0.17 -5.36
N ASN A 115 10.27 -0.08 -6.66
CA ASN A 115 11.31 -0.75 -7.44
C ASN A 115 12.60 0.07 -7.53
N ARG A 116 12.50 1.41 -7.65
CA ARG A 116 13.68 2.29 -7.66
C ARG A 116 14.46 2.23 -6.34
N ARG A 117 13.79 1.96 -5.21
CA ARG A 117 14.43 1.72 -3.90
C ARG A 117 15.30 0.46 -3.90
N GLY A 118 14.94 -0.53 -4.72
CA GLY A 118 15.65 -1.80 -4.93
C GLY A 118 15.58 -2.81 -3.78
N ASN A 119 15.29 -2.36 -2.56
CA ASN A 119 15.41 -3.16 -1.34
C ASN A 119 14.10 -3.27 -0.54
N VAL A 120 12.99 -2.77 -1.05
CA VAL A 120 11.69 -2.95 -0.40
C VAL A 120 10.95 -4.08 -1.12
N PRO A 121 10.44 -5.10 -0.41
CA PRO A 121 9.55 -6.09 -1.00
C PRO A 121 8.33 -5.40 -1.59
N VAL A 122 7.97 -5.79 -2.81
CA VAL A 122 6.78 -5.27 -3.51
C VAL A 122 5.89 -6.44 -3.85
N VAL A 123 4.62 -6.34 -3.47
CA VAL A 123 3.57 -7.33 -3.73
C VAL A 123 2.45 -6.65 -4.51
N SER A 124 1.86 -7.34 -5.48
CA SER A 124 0.79 -6.80 -6.34
C SER A 124 -0.39 -7.75 -6.37
N ILE A 125 -1.61 -7.22 -6.19
CA ILE A 125 -2.88 -7.94 -6.33
C ILE A 125 -3.81 -7.13 -7.24
N GLY A 126 -4.21 -7.73 -8.37
CA GLY A 126 -5.01 -7.04 -9.39
C GLY A 126 -4.33 -5.84 -10.06
N GLY A 127 -3.02 -5.68 -9.86
CA GLY A 127 -2.27 -4.51 -10.31
C GLY A 127 -1.62 -4.65 -11.69
N TRP A 128 -0.64 -3.78 -11.95
CA TRP A 128 0.02 -3.68 -13.25
C TRP A 128 0.92 -4.88 -13.56
N GLN A 129 0.94 -5.26 -14.85
CA GLN A 129 2.02 -6.03 -15.45
C GLN A 129 2.89 -5.08 -16.27
N ILE A 130 4.17 -4.96 -15.90
CA ILE A 130 5.13 -4.10 -16.60
C ILE A 130 5.83 -4.94 -17.67
N LEU A 131 5.89 -4.42 -18.90
CA LEU A 131 6.59 -5.05 -20.01
C LEU A 131 7.75 -4.16 -20.46
N ASP A 132 8.86 -4.75 -20.89
CA ASP A 132 9.96 -4.04 -21.53
C ASP A 132 9.65 -3.68 -22.99
N SER A 133 10.62 -3.06 -23.69
CA SER A 133 10.46 -2.67 -25.09
C SER A 133 10.25 -3.85 -26.04
N ASP A 134 10.63 -5.06 -25.64
CA ASP A 134 10.46 -6.29 -26.41
C ASP A 134 9.15 -7.02 -26.05
N GLY A 135 8.34 -6.44 -25.15
CA GLY A 135 7.11 -7.03 -24.64
C GLY A 135 7.32 -8.13 -23.59
N LYS A 136 8.54 -8.28 -23.04
CA LYS A 136 8.81 -9.27 -22.00
C LYS A 136 8.44 -8.72 -20.62
N PRO A 137 7.89 -9.54 -19.72
CA PRO A 137 7.59 -9.10 -18.36
C PRO A 137 8.83 -8.61 -17.60
N VAL A 138 8.70 -7.45 -16.97
CA VAL A 138 9.67 -6.90 -16.02
C VAL A 138 9.23 -7.31 -14.62
N GLU A 139 10.11 -8.00 -13.90
CA GLU A 139 9.89 -8.36 -12.51
C GLU A 139 9.84 -7.07 -11.66
N SER A 140 8.63 -6.74 -11.21
CA SER A 140 8.33 -5.48 -10.51
C SER A 140 7.59 -5.68 -9.19
N ALA A 141 7.00 -6.86 -9.00
CA ALA A 141 6.34 -7.25 -7.76
C ALA A 141 6.11 -8.78 -7.75
N VAL A 142 5.98 -9.34 -6.55
CA VAL A 142 5.39 -10.67 -6.35
C VAL A 142 3.89 -10.54 -6.61
N VAL A 143 3.39 -11.18 -7.66
CA VAL A 143 1.97 -11.13 -8.02
C VAL A 143 1.20 -12.20 -7.25
N THR A 144 0.11 -11.79 -6.58
CA THR A 144 -0.77 -12.68 -5.82
C THR A 144 -2.23 -12.53 -6.27
N SER A 145 -3.05 -13.52 -5.91
CA SER A 145 -4.47 -13.57 -6.27
C SER A 145 -5.41 -13.45 -5.06
N THR A 146 -4.90 -13.47 -3.83
CA THR A 146 -5.70 -13.35 -2.61
C THR A 146 -5.07 -12.37 -1.61
N PRO A 147 -5.89 -11.69 -0.79
CA PRO A 147 -5.42 -10.85 0.31
C PRO A 147 -4.43 -11.56 1.25
N GLN A 148 -4.72 -12.82 1.61
CA GLN A 148 -3.91 -13.62 2.51
C GLN A 148 -2.51 -13.86 1.93
N ALA A 149 -2.44 -14.31 0.68
CA ALA A 149 -1.15 -14.52 0.01
C ALA A 149 -0.38 -13.21 -0.15
N ALA A 150 -1.06 -12.07 -0.37
CA ALA A 150 -0.41 -10.78 -0.45
C ALA A 150 0.28 -10.38 0.87
N VAL A 151 -0.42 -10.54 1.99
CA VAL A 151 0.09 -10.22 3.33
C VAL A 151 1.20 -11.19 3.74
N GLU A 152 1.02 -12.49 3.53
CA GLU A 152 2.03 -13.50 3.83
C GLU A 152 3.34 -13.26 3.06
N ALA A 153 3.24 -12.94 1.76
CA ALA A 153 4.40 -12.63 0.93
C ALA A 153 5.14 -11.39 1.43
N ALA A 154 4.40 -10.32 1.77
CA ALA A 154 4.99 -9.09 2.28
C ALA A 154 5.73 -9.31 3.62
N LEU A 155 5.09 -9.98 4.59
CA LEU A 155 5.66 -10.18 5.91
C LEU A 155 6.82 -11.17 5.92
N SER A 156 6.73 -12.26 5.15
CA SER A 156 7.81 -13.22 5.02
C SER A 156 9.08 -12.57 4.44
N ALA A 157 8.91 -11.71 3.43
CA ALA A 157 10.03 -11.00 2.81
C ALA A 157 10.68 -9.97 3.77
N VAL A 158 9.88 -9.31 4.62
CA VAL A 158 10.43 -8.41 5.66
C VAL A 158 11.23 -9.20 6.69
N GLN A 159 10.71 -10.34 7.17
CA GLN A 159 11.36 -11.17 8.17
C GLN A 159 12.69 -11.75 7.68
N GLN A 160 12.75 -12.22 6.43
CA GLN A 160 13.99 -12.74 5.83
C GLN A 160 15.11 -11.70 5.72
N ARG A 161 14.76 -10.41 5.64
CA ARG A 161 15.74 -9.30 5.57
C ARG A 161 16.24 -8.86 6.95
N GLN A 162 15.53 -9.21 8.01
CA GLN A 162 15.91 -8.89 9.40
C GLN A 162 16.77 -9.99 10.03
N GLN A 163 16.94 -11.12 9.35
CA GLN A 163 17.85 -12.22 9.70
C GLN A 163 19.21 -12.01 9.06
#